data_AF-A0A024FFV6-F1
#
_entry.id   AF-A0A024FFV6-F1
#
_cell.length_a   1.000
_cell.length_b   1.000
_cell.length_c   1.000
_cell.angle_alpha   90.00
_cell.angle_beta   90.00
_cell.angle_gamma   90.00
#
_symmetry.space_group_name_H-M   'P 1'
#
loop_
_entity.id
_entity.type
_entity.pdbx_description
1 polymer ?
#
loop_
_entity_poly.entity_id
_entity_poly.type
_entity_poly.pdbx_seq_one_letter_code
_entity_poly.pdbx_strand_id
1 'polypeptide(L)'
;MWFVIFFVHTTGVEIDLEKRKYRNITAFFSLIFGKWNDLPDIEYVSVFKTSETTTVRALSAEANVKNEVIKVNMFYNTNQKIEAYNTQDIDDAFKKAKEIASILNIDILDATERESKWL
;
A
#
# COMPACT_ATOMS: atom_id res chain seq x y z
N MET A 1 37.79 14.55 10.71
CA MET A 1 36.35 14.87 10.76
C MET A 1 35.62 13.79 9.98
N TRP A 2 34.77 13.00 10.62
CA TRP A 2 33.94 11.99 9.95
C TRP A 2 32.59 12.64 9.61
N PHE A 3 32.17 12.57 8.35
CA PHE A 3 30.83 12.97 7.96
C PHE A 3 29.90 11.76 8.01
N VAL A 4 28.71 11.94 8.57
CA VAL A 4 27.62 10.96 8.49
C VAL A 4 26.67 11.42 7.39
N ILE A 5 26.40 10.55 6.42
CA ILE A 5 25.44 10.80 5.33
C ILE A 5 24.19 10.00 5.62
N PHE A 6 23.05 10.68 5.73
CA PHE A 6 21.73 10.05 5.85
C PHE A 6 21.10 9.91 4.46
N PHE A 7 20.77 8.68 4.06
CA PHE A 7 20.03 8.41 2.83
C PHE A 7 18.55 8.24 3.16
N VAL A 8 17.73 9.22 2.77
CA VAL A 8 16.28 9.15 2.90
C VAL A 8 15.68 8.91 1.52
N HIS A 9 14.95 7.81 1.39
CA HIS A 9 14.12 7.53 0.22
C HIS A 9 12.78 7.00 0.70
N THR A 10 11.74 7.20 -0.11
CA THR A 10 10.43 6.58 0.11
C THR A 10 10.05 5.79 -1.12
N THR A 11 9.35 4.67 -0.92
CA THR A 11 8.79 3.86 -1.98
C THR A 11 7.28 3.85 -1.86
N GLY A 12 6.58 3.75 -2.97
CA GLY A 12 5.12 3.68 -2.97
C GLY A 12 4.56 3.28 -4.32
N VAL A 13 3.25 3.41 -4.47
CA VAL A 13 2.55 3.22 -5.73
C VAL A 13 1.76 4.48 -6.06
N GLU A 14 1.73 4.85 -7.33
CA GLU A 14 0.76 5.79 -7.86
C GLU A 14 -0.19 5.04 -8.78
N ILE A 15 -1.49 5.30 -8.64
CA ILE A 15 -2.54 4.63 -9.38
C ILE A 15 -3.43 5.71 -10.00
N ASP A 16 -3.61 5.62 -11.31
CA ASP A 16 -4.57 6.41 -12.08
C ASP A 16 -5.68 5.46 -12.53
N LEU A 17 -6.76 5.39 -11.74
CA LEU A 17 -7.87 4.47 -11.98
C LEU A 17 -8.67 4.86 -13.24
N GLU A 18 -8.78 6.15 -13.53
CA GLU A 18 -9.49 6.65 -14.72
C GLU A 18 -8.78 6.27 -16.01
N LYS A 19 -7.44 6.41 -16.04
CA LYS A 19 -6.63 6.02 -17.19
C LYS A 19 -6.22 4.54 -17.16
N ARG A 20 -6.63 3.79 -16.14
CA ARG A 20 -6.21 2.40 -15.86
C ARG A 20 -4.69 2.25 -15.97
N LYS A 21 -3.93 3.04 -15.21
CA LYS A 21 -2.46 2.95 -15.13
C LYS A 21 -1.98 2.91 -13.70
N TYR A 22 -0.80 2.33 -13.50
CA TYR A 22 -0.11 2.38 -12.22
C TYR A 22 1.40 2.45 -12.40
N ARG A 23 2.10 2.94 -11.38
CA ARG A 23 3.57 2.87 -11.32
C ARG A 23 4.04 2.69 -9.89
N ASN A 24 5.06 1.87 -9.72
CA ASN A 24 5.85 1.89 -8.50
C ASN A 24 6.75 3.12 -8.54
N ILE A 25 6.74 3.89 -7.45
CA ILE A 25 7.57 5.07 -7.30
C ILE A 25 8.66 4.86 -6.28
N THR A 26 9.80 5.47 -6.53
CA THR A 26 10.84 5.71 -5.54
C THR A 26 11.12 7.20 -5.54
N ALA A 27 10.93 7.85 -4.39
CA ALA A 27 11.22 9.25 -4.22
C ALA A 27 12.53 9.43 -3.45
N PHE A 28 13.42 10.26 -3.99
CA PHE A 28 14.59 10.77 -3.30
C PHE A 28 14.38 12.27 -3.11
N PHE A 29 14.14 12.67 -1.86
CA PHE A 29 13.72 14.04 -1.54
C PHE A 29 12.49 14.46 -2.38
N SER A 30 12.60 15.50 -3.22
CA SER A 30 11.51 15.99 -4.07
C SER A 30 11.44 15.34 -5.46
N LEU A 31 12.36 14.43 -5.80
CA LEU A 31 12.41 13.78 -7.10
C LEU A 31 11.74 12.41 -7.04
N ILE A 32 10.67 12.22 -7.83
CA ILE A 32 9.90 10.97 -7.90
C ILE A 32 10.25 10.24 -9.21
N PHE A 33 10.72 9.00 -9.09
CA PHE A 33 11.07 8.14 -10.21
C PHE A 33 10.11 6.96 -10.29
N GLY A 34 9.69 6.59 -11.51
CA GLY A 34 8.81 5.43 -11.74
C GLY A 34 8.26 5.40 -13.16
N LYS A 35 8.10 4.21 -13.74
CA LYS A 35 7.54 4.01 -15.08
C LYS A 35 6.07 3.63 -14.99
N TRP A 36 5.22 4.31 -15.76
CA TRP A 36 3.82 3.95 -15.92
C TRP A 36 3.66 2.64 -16.68
N ASN A 37 2.83 1.76 -16.12
CA ASN A 37 2.37 0.52 -16.74
C ASN A 37 0.84 0.55 -16.79
N ASP A 38 0.26 -0.26 -17.66
CA ASP A 38 -1.19 -0.44 -17.69
C ASP A 38 -1.63 -1.21 -16.44
N LEU A 39 -2.77 -0.80 -15.87
CA LEU A 39 -3.36 -1.46 -14.71
C LEU A 39 -3.90 -2.82 -15.18
N PRO A 40 -3.49 -3.93 -14.55
CA PRO A 40 -4.03 -5.25 -14.89
C PRO A 40 -5.53 -5.31 -14.62
N ASP A 41 -6.18 -6.36 -15.11
CA ASP A 41 -7.58 -6.56 -14.80
C ASP A 41 -7.72 -6.99 -13.33
N ILE A 42 -8.22 -6.06 -12.51
CA ILE A 42 -8.34 -6.26 -11.07
C ILE A 42 -9.57 -7.13 -10.83
N GLU A 43 -9.39 -8.21 -10.08
CA GLU A 43 -10.44 -9.17 -9.77
C GLU A 43 -11.28 -8.70 -8.58
N TYR A 44 -10.62 -8.19 -7.54
CA TYR A 44 -11.27 -7.65 -6.34
C TYR A 44 -10.33 -6.74 -5.55
N VAL A 45 -10.91 -5.93 -4.66
CA VAL A 45 -10.17 -5.19 -3.64
C VAL A 45 -10.29 -5.89 -2.30
N SER A 46 -9.20 -6.04 -1.56
CA SER A 46 -9.24 -6.60 -0.21
C SER A 46 -8.76 -5.60 0.82
N VAL A 47 -9.49 -5.50 1.93
CA VAL A 47 -9.09 -4.76 3.12
C VAL A 47 -8.63 -5.77 4.16
N PHE A 48 -7.37 -5.70 4.60
CA PHE A 48 -6.83 -6.64 5.57
C PHE A 48 -6.01 -5.95 6.66
N LYS A 49 -6.06 -6.50 7.87
CA LYS A 49 -5.33 -6.01 9.03
C LYS A 49 -4.03 -6.79 9.21
N THR A 50 -2.92 -6.10 9.44
CA THR A 50 -1.61 -6.70 9.67
C THR A 50 -0.80 -5.90 10.68
N SER A 51 0.39 -6.39 11.04
CA SER A 51 1.35 -5.65 11.84
C SER A 51 2.66 -5.51 11.09
N GLU A 52 3.18 -4.29 11.03
CA GLU A 52 4.48 -3.99 10.47
C GLU A 52 5.48 -3.68 11.57
N THR A 53 6.68 -4.24 11.47
CA THR A 53 7.78 -3.94 12.38
C THR A 53 8.76 -3.01 11.66
N THR A 54 8.93 -1.81 12.20
CA THR A 54 9.93 -0.85 11.74
C THR A 54 11.12 -0.89 12.68
N THR A 55 12.31 -1.09 12.11
CA THR A 55 13.57 -1.02 12.86
C THR A 55 14.14 0.38 12.78
N VAL A 56 14.26 1.04 13.93
CA VAL A 56 14.89 2.37 14.06
C VAL A 56 16.31 2.18 14.58
N ARG A 57 17.31 2.65 13.83
CA ARG A 57 18.74 2.59 14.18
C ARG A 57 19.31 3.99 14.33
N ALA A 58 19.98 4.24 15.45
CA ALA A 58 20.68 5.49 15.71
C ALA A 58 22.02 5.22 16.39
N LEU A 59 23.12 5.52 15.67
CA LEU A 59 24.51 5.33 16.12
C LEU A 59 24.76 3.89 16.61
N SER A 60 24.71 3.65 17.92
CA SER A 60 24.96 2.37 18.58
C SER A 60 23.70 1.71 19.17
N ALA A 61 22.51 2.25 18.91
CA ALA A 61 21.24 1.75 19.43
C ALA A 61 20.29 1.35 18.29
N GLU A 62 19.53 0.27 18.52
CA GLU A 62 18.49 -0.24 17.62
C GLU A 62 17.23 -0.56 18.43
N ALA A 63 16.07 -0.18 17.91
CA ALA A 63 14.77 -0.49 18.48
C ALA A 63 13.82 -1.00 17.39
N ASN A 64 13.01 -2.00 17.71
CA ASN A 64 11.95 -2.50 16.84
C ASN A 64 10.60 -1.96 17.34
N VAL A 65 9.90 -1.24 16.47
CA VAL A 65 8.57 -0.70 16.74
C VAL A 65 7.56 -1.47 15.91
N LYS A 66 6.62 -2.15 16.58
CA LYS A 66 5.54 -2.89 15.92
C LYS A 66 4.28 -2.02 15.89
N ASN A 67 3.75 -1.77 14.70
CA ASN A 67 2.54 -0.99 14.48
C ASN A 67 1.47 -1.86 13.81
N GLU A 68 0.23 -1.74 14.26
CA GLU A 68 -0.90 -2.26 13.52
C GLU A 68 -1.19 -1.35 12.31
N VAL A 69 -1.40 -1.97 11.15
CA VAL A 69 -1.66 -1.30 9.87
C VAL A 69 -2.75 -2.07 9.14
N ILE A 70 -3.67 -1.33 8.53
CA ILE A 70 -4.71 -1.84 7.66
C ILE A 70 -4.32 -1.49 6.24
N LYS A 71 -4.41 -2.46 5.35
CA LYS A 71 -3.94 -2.36 3.97
C LYS A 71 -5.07 -2.65 3.02
N VAL A 72 -5.07 -1.92 1.91
CA VAL A 72 -6.01 -2.06 0.79
C VAL A 72 -5.22 -2.59 -0.41
N ASN A 73 -5.50 -3.83 -0.80
CA ASN A 73 -4.85 -4.49 -1.94
C ASN A 73 -5.82 -4.63 -3.09
N MET A 74 -5.35 -4.37 -4.30
CA MET A 74 -6.03 -4.75 -5.54
C MET A 74 -5.45 -6.08 -6.02
N PHE A 75 -6.22 -7.15 -5.99
CA PHE A 75 -5.79 -8.48 -6.42
C PHE A 75 -6.08 -8.71 -7.90
N TYR A 76 -5.16 -9.38 -8.59
CA TYR A 76 -5.27 -9.71 -10.01
C TYR A 76 -4.49 -10.99 -10.29
N ASN A 77 -4.82 -11.65 -11.40
CA ASN A 77 -4.17 -12.91 -11.80
C ASN A 77 -4.10 -13.91 -10.63
N THR A 78 -5.25 -14.13 -9.98
CA THR A 78 -5.50 -15.04 -8.85
C THR A 78 -4.84 -14.68 -7.52
N ASN A 79 -3.56 -14.29 -7.50
CA ASN A 79 -2.82 -14.04 -6.25
C ASN A 79 -1.75 -12.95 -6.36
N GLN A 80 -1.67 -12.25 -7.49
CA GLN A 80 -0.84 -11.04 -7.55
C GLN A 80 -1.61 -9.88 -6.96
N LYS A 81 -0.88 -8.90 -6.42
CA LYS A 81 -1.50 -7.74 -5.77
C LYS A 81 -0.73 -6.46 -5.97
N ILE A 82 -1.48 -5.36 -6.04
CA ILE A 82 -0.98 -4.00 -5.89
C ILE A 82 -1.45 -3.51 -4.53
N GLU A 83 -0.52 -3.20 -3.62
CA GLU A 83 -0.86 -2.56 -2.35
C GLU A 83 -1.16 -1.08 -2.62
N ALA A 84 -2.45 -0.77 -2.73
CA ALA A 84 -2.93 0.53 -3.20
C ALA A 84 -2.91 1.60 -2.11
N TYR A 85 -3.14 1.19 -0.86
CA TYR A 85 -3.23 2.11 0.26
C TYR A 85 -2.95 1.39 1.59
N ASN A 86 -2.47 2.14 2.57
CA ASN A 86 -2.36 1.67 3.94
C ASN A 86 -2.70 2.81 4.92
N THR A 87 -3.23 2.44 6.08
CA THR A 87 -3.66 3.39 7.11
C THR A 87 -3.77 2.67 8.46
N GLN A 88 -3.94 3.41 9.54
CA GLN A 88 -4.25 2.88 10.86
C GLN A 88 -5.75 2.98 11.19
N ASP A 89 -6.52 3.65 10.33
CA ASP A 89 -7.95 3.87 10.48
C ASP A 89 -8.73 2.92 9.56
N ILE A 90 -9.57 2.07 10.16
CA ILE A 90 -10.37 1.08 9.42
C ILE A 90 -11.43 1.72 8.54
N ASP A 91 -12.04 2.82 8.99
CA ASP A 91 -13.09 3.50 8.23
C ASP A 91 -12.49 4.17 6.99
N ASP A 92 -11.28 4.75 7.13
CA ASP A 92 -10.52 5.32 6.02
C ASP A 92 -10.10 4.23 5.01
N ALA A 93 -9.68 3.05 5.49
CA ALA A 93 -9.35 1.93 4.62
C ALA A 93 -10.56 1.46 3.79
N PHE A 94 -11.72 1.29 4.43
CA PHE A 94 -12.95 0.90 3.72
C PHE A 94 -13.46 2.00 2.80
N LYS A 95 -13.31 3.27 3.16
CA LYS A 95 -13.62 4.39 2.27
C LYS A 95 -12.80 4.31 0.99
N LYS A 96 -11.49 4.10 1.09
CA LYS A 96 -10.60 3.94 -0.07
C LYS A 96 -10.92 2.69 -0.89
N ALA A 97 -11.22 1.57 -0.23
CA ALA A 97 -11.63 0.35 -0.92
C ALA A 97 -12.92 0.55 -1.73
N LYS A 98 -13.92 1.24 -1.17
CA LYS A 98 -15.17 1.58 -1.85
C LYS A 98 -14.98 2.51 -3.04
N GLU A 99 -14.11 3.52 -2.91
CA GLU A 99 -13.74 4.41 -4.03
C GLU A 99 -13.15 3.59 -5.19
N ILE A 100 -12.17 2.72 -4.92
CA ILE A 100 -11.54 1.87 -5.95
C ILE A 100 -12.55 0.91 -6.57
N ALA A 101 -13.31 0.18 -5.73
CA ALA A 101 -14.30 -0.80 -6.16
C ALA A 101 -15.38 -0.18 -7.04
N SER A 102 -15.85 1.02 -6.69
CA SER A 102 -16.86 1.74 -7.48
C SER A 102 -16.33 2.18 -8.84
N ILE A 103 -15.06 2.61 -8.94
CA ILE A 103 -14.48 3.08 -10.21
C ILE A 103 -14.20 1.89 -11.14
N LEU A 104 -13.72 0.78 -10.59
CA LEU A 104 -13.38 -0.42 -11.36
C LEU A 104 -14.57 -1.38 -11.55
N ASN A 105 -15.68 -1.16 -10.84
CA ASN A 105 -16.87 -2.02 -10.82
C ASN A 105 -16.53 -3.48 -10.43
N ILE A 106 -15.93 -3.64 -9.25
CA ILE A 106 -15.45 -4.91 -8.69
C ILE A 106 -15.86 -5.05 -7.21
N ASP A 107 -15.82 -6.27 -6.69
CA ASP A 107 -16.22 -6.57 -5.32
C ASP A 107 -15.13 -6.24 -4.28
N ILE A 108 -15.56 -6.08 -3.02
CA ILE A 108 -14.66 -5.88 -1.88
C ILE A 108 -14.66 -7.14 -1.01
N LEU A 109 -13.47 -7.63 -0.68
CA LEU A 109 -13.25 -8.68 0.32
C LEU A 109 -12.81 -8.05 1.65
N ASP A 110 -13.68 -8.05 2.64
CA ASP A 110 -13.32 -7.77 4.02
C ASP A 110 -12.55 -8.97 4.60
N ALA A 111 -11.25 -8.78 4.81
CA ALA A 111 -10.35 -9.73 5.45
C ALA A 111 -9.72 -9.12 6.71
N THR A 112 -10.43 -8.21 7.38
CA THR A 112 -9.98 -7.60 8.64
C THR A 112 -10.23 -8.49 9.86
N GLU A 113 -11.19 -9.42 9.76
CA GLU A 113 -11.50 -10.44 10.76
C GLU A 113 -10.94 -11.83 10.39
N ARG A 114 -11.10 -12.81 11.28
CA ARG A 114 -10.65 -14.19 11.07
C ARG A 114 -11.32 -14.86 9.88
N GLU A 115 -12.60 -14.57 9.67
CA GLU A 115 -13.37 -15.08 8.54
C GLU A 115 -13.63 -13.94 7.57
N SER A 116 -13.20 -14.12 6.31
CA SER A 116 -13.37 -13.11 5.29
C SER A 116 -14.80 -13.08 4.74
N LYS A 117 -15.29 -11.90 4.40
CA LYS A 117 -16.66 -11.67 3.93
C LYS A 117 -16.63 -10.80 2.67
N TRP A 118 -17.42 -11.16 1.68
CA TRP A 118 -17.65 -10.33 0.49
C TRP A 118 -18.69 -9.24 0.82
N LEU A 119 -18.44 -8.02 0.35
CA LEU A 119 -19.29 -6.85 0.54
C LEU A 119 -19.88 -6.37 -0.78
#